data_AF-K9W8L3-F1
#
_entry.id   AF-K9W8L3-F1
#
_cell.length_a   1.000
_cell.length_b   1.000
_cell.length_c   1.000
_cell.angle_alpha   90.00
_cell.angle_beta   90.00
_cell.angle_gamma   90.00
#
_symmetry.space_group_name_H-M   'P 1'
#
loop_
_entity.id
_entity.type
_entity.pdbx_description
1 polymer ?
#
loop_
_entity_poly.entity_id
_entity_poly.type
_entity_poly.pdbx_seq_one_letter_code
_entity_poly.pdbx_strand_id
1 'polypeptide(L)'
;MKQIDLLLEGIITQVPNVNPAFARHETFHPRFGWLKKGFDWAKRDSEIFLKEDAPVRLGVGKNMVRSIRYWCSAFKVLENDTPDARRLANASLSDFGEKLLAENGWDEFLEDPASLWLLHWNLLKPTCEAAAWY
;
A
#
# COMPACT_ATOMS: atom_id res chain seq x y z
N MET A 1 -47.82 -20.85 -10.67
CA MET A 1 -46.94 -20.02 -9.84
C MET A 1 -45.69 -19.73 -10.67
N LYS A 2 -45.56 -18.53 -11.25
CA LYS A 2 -44.44 -18.20 -12.15
C LYS A 2 -43.19 -17.95 -11.30
N GLN A 3 -42.12 -18.67 -11.61
CA GLN A 3 -40.79 -18.45 -11.06
C GLN A 3 -40.29 -17.10 -11.56
N ILE A 4 -39.99 -16.20 -10.62
CA ILE A 4 -39.44 -14.88 -10.90
C ILE A 4 -37.92 -15.05 -10.89
N ASP A 5 -37.32 -15.14 -12.08
CA ASP A 5 -35.87 -15.01 -12.23
C ASP A 5 -35.49 -13.56 -11.93
N LEU A 6 -34.89 -13.33 -10.76
CA LEU A 6 -34.29 -12.03 -10.43
C LEU A 6 -33.00 -11.87 -11.23
N LEU A 7 -33.06 -11.05 -12.27
CA LEU A 7 -31.94 -10.49 -12.99
C LEU A 7 -31.02 -9.71 -12.02
N LEU A 8 -30.00 -10.39 -11.49
CA LEU A 8 -28.85 -9.78 -10.80
C LEU A 8 -27.63 -9.77 -11.73
N GLU A 9 -27.81 -9.42 -13.01
CA GLU A 9 -26.71 -9.09 -13.92
C GLU A 9 -26.32 -7.60 -13.80
N GLY A 10 -26.30 -7.07 -12.57
CA GLY A 10 -25.63 -5.82 -12.26
C GLY A 10 -24.18 -6.14 -11.96
N ILE A 11 -23.32 -6.01 -12.97
CA ILE A 11 -21.85 -6.18 -12.97
C ILE A 11 -21.26 -6.10 -11.55
N ILE A 12 -21.18 -7.25 -10.86
CA ILE A 12 -20.24 -7.41 -9.75
C ILE A 12 -18.90 -7.53 -10.47
N THR A 13 -18.19 -6.42 -10.64
CA THR A 13 -16.77 -6.51 -10.93
C THR A 13 -16.15 -7.23 -9.75
N GLN A 14 -15.97 -8.54 -9.88
CA GLN A 14 -15.25 -9.37 -8.93
C GLN A 14 -13.87 -8.73 -8.80
N VAL A 15 -13.65 -7.98 -7.72
CA VAL A 15 -12.33 -7.43 -7.43
C VAL A 15 -11.46 -8.66 -7.16
N PRO A 16 -10.41 -8.89 -7.96
CA PRO A 16 -9.62 -10.09 -7.80
C PRO A 16 -9.01 -10.10 -6.40
N ASN A 17 -8.95 -11.28 -5.78
CA ASN A 17 -8.29 -11.43 -4.48
C ASN A 17 -6.79 -11.07 -4.58
N VAL A 18 -6.19 -11.29 -5.75
CA VAL A 18 -4.78 -11.03 -6.05
C VAL A 18 -4.67 -10.33 -7.40
N ASN A 19 -3.96 -9.21 -7.44
CA ASN A 19 -3.58 -8.59 -8.69
C ASN A 19 -2.33 -9.28 -9.26
N PRO A 20 -2.22 -9.50 -10.58
CA PRO A 20 -1.04 -10.11 -11.21
C PRO A 20 0.13 -9.11 -11.28
N ALA A 21 0.55 -8.60 -10.13
CA ALA A 21 1.66 -7.67 -9.96
C ALA A 21 2.93 -8.42 -9.55
N PHE A 22 4.00 -8.23 -10.30
CA PHE A 22 5.29 -8.88 -10.09
C PHE A 22 6.42 -7.86 -10.16
N ALA A 23 7.48 -8.07 -9.35
CA ALA A 23 8.73 -7.33 -9.38
C ALA A 23 8.65 -5.79 -9.24
N ARG A 24 7.52 -5.23 -8.81
CA ARG A 24 7.34 -3.78 -8.57
C ARG A 24 8.25 -3.23 -7.46
N HIS A 25 8.72 -4.10 -6.57
CA HIS A 25 9.70 -3.79 -5.52
C HIS A 25 11.16 -3.75 -6.04
N GLU A 26 11.40 -3.90 -7.35
CA GLU A 26 12.74 -3.83 -7.97
C GLU A 26 13.82 -4.65 -7.21
N THR A 27 13.47 -5.89 -6.81
CA THR A 27 14.28 -6.82 -5.98
C THR A 27 14.55 -6.42 -4.51
N PHE A 28 14.13 -5.23 -4.07
CA PHE A 28 14.28 -4.80 -2.68
C PHE A 28 13.21 -5.44 -1.78
N HIS A 29 13.64 -6.16 -0.75
CA HIS A 29 12.76 -6.58 0.35
C HIS A 29 12.40 -5.38 1.25
N PRO A 30 11.31 -5.45 2.05
CA PRO A 30 10.98 -4.42 3.03
C PRO A 30 12.13 -4.24 4.02
N ARG A 31 12.46 -2.99 4.37
CA ARG A 31 13.52 -2.69 5.34
C ARG A 31 12.94 -1.93 6.53
N PHE A 32 13.58 -2.10 7.70
CA PHE A 32 13.21 -1.34 8.90
C PHE A 32 13.21 0.16 8.61
N GLY A 33 12.19 0.86 9.12
CA GLY A 33 11.96 2.28 8.92
C GLY A 33 11.45 2.70 7.53
N TRP A 34 11.39 1.82 6.52
CA TRP A 34 10.88 2.22 5.19
C TRP A 34 9.40 2.56 5.20
N LEU A 35 8.57 1.77 5.89
CA LEU A 35 7.12 2.02 5.97
C LEU A 35 6.82 3.33 6.70
N LYS A 36 7.43 3.53 7.88
CA LYS A 36 7.33 4.79 8.64
C LYS A 36 7.80 5.99 7.83
N LYS A 37 8.97 5.89 7.19
CA LYS A 37 9.51 6.95 6.32
C LYS A 37 8.58 7.27 5.15
N GLY A 38 8.07 6.25 4.46
CA GLY A 38 7.15 6.43 3.34
C GLY A 38 5.84 7.08 3.78
N PHE A 39 5.28 6.62 4.90
CA PHE A 39 4.08 7.18 5.52
C PHE A 39 4.26 8.66 5.93
N ASP A 40 5.32 8.98 6.67
CA ASP A 40 5.56 10.36 7.15
C ASP A 40 5.76 11.36 6.01
N TRP A 41 6.47 10.96 4.95
CA TRP A 41 6.64 11.83 3.81
C TRP A 41 5.36 11.97 2.98
N ALA A 42 4.60 10.88 2.80
CA ALA A 42 3.31 10.94 2.10
C ALA A 42 2.30 11.82 2.86
N LYS A 43 2.31 11.79 4.20
CA LYS A 43 1.49 12.66 5.06
C LYS A 43 1.75 14.15 4.82
N ARG A 44 3.01 14.50 4.54
CA ARG A 44 3.44 15.88 4.30
C ARG A 44 3.24 16.30 2.85
N ASP A 45 3.36 15.36 1.93
CA ASP A 45 3.41 15.60 0.49
C ASP A 45 2.95 14.34 -0.26
N SER A 46 1.67 14.30 -0.66
CA SER A 46 1.07 13.14 -1.33
C SER A 46 1.76 12.80 -2.64
N GLU A 47 2.46 13.74 -3.27
CA GLU A 47 3.17 13.53 -4.53
C GLU A 47 4.65 13.17 -4.32
N ILE A 48 5.11 12.96 -3.07
CA ILE A 48 6.53 12.77 -2.75
C ILE A 48 7.22 11.75 -3.65
N PHE A 49 6.58 10.61 -3.93
CA PHE A 49 7.21 9.52 -4.69
C PHE A 49 7.37 9.83 -6.19
N LEU A 50 6.77 10.92 -6.68
CA LEU A 50 6.88 11.38 -8.06
C LEU A 50 7.86 12.54 -8.25
N LYS A 51 8.29 13.19 -7.16
CA LYS A 51 9.16 14.36 -7.25
C LYS A 51 10.58 13.97 -7.65
N GLU A 52 11.22 14.84 -8.42
CA GLU A 52 12.61 14.65 -8.85
C GLU A 52 13.58 14.62 -7.66
N ASP A 53 13.27 15.35 -6.59
CA ASP A 53 14.05 15.44 -5.36
C ASP A 53 13.68 14.37 -4.30
N ALA A 54 12.77 13.45 -4.61
CA ALA A 54 12.37 12.37 -3.72
C ALA A 54 13.55 11.54 -3.17
N PRO A 55 14.57 11.16 -3.98
CA PRO A 55 15.73 10.43 -3.46
C PRO A 55 16.45 11.18 -2.33
N VAL A 56 16.58 12.50 -2.47
CA VAL A 56 17.22 13.37 -1.47
C VAL A 56 16.35 13.47 -0.22
N ARG A 57 15.05 13.73 -0.38
CA ARG A 57 14.11 13.88 0.75
C ARG A 57 13.93 12.60 1.56
N LEU A 58 13.78 11.45 0.88
CA LEU A 58 13.70 10.14 1.52
C LEU A 58 15.08 9.61 1.95
N GLY A 59 16.17 10.23 1.51
CA GLY A 59 17.54 9.79 1.81
C GLY A 59 17.82 8.37 1.30
N VAL A 60 17.40 8.06 0.07
CA VAL A 60 17.57 6.74 -0.57
C VAL A 60 17.83 6.88 -2.07
N GLY A 61 18.25 5.80 -2.74
CA GLY A 61 18.40 5.80 -4.19
C GLY A 61 17.07 5.85 -4.96
N LYS A 62 17.09 6.29 -6.22
CA LYS A 62 15.89 6.43 -7.09
C LYS A 62 15.02 5.18 -7.14
N ASN A 63 15.63 3.99 -7.26
CA ASN A 63 14.89 2.72 -7.33
C ASN A 63 14.29 2.32 -5.97
N MET A 64 14.94 2.73 -4.88
CA MET A 64 14.42 2.50 -3.53
C MET A 64 13.18 3.37 -3.26
N VAL A 65 13.07 4.57 -3.83
CA VAL A 65 11.85 5.40 -3.71
C VAL A 65 10.63 4.63 -4.23
N ARG A 66 10.75 4.01 -5.42
CA ARG A 66 9.69 3.18 -6.00
C ARG A 66 9.37 1.96 -5.15
N SER A 67 10.39 1.33 -4.59
CA SER A 67 10.25 0.17 -3.71
C SER A 67 9.56 0.53 -2.39
N ILE A 68 9.89 1.68 -1.79
CA ILE A 68 9.22 2.19 -0.58
C ILE A 68 7.74 2.43 -0.87
N ARG A 69 7.42 3.12 -1.98
CA ARG A 69 6.02 3.34 -2.38
C ARG A 69 5.28 2.02 -2.52
N TYR A 70 5.86 1.07 -3.27
CA TYR A 70 5.27 -0.25 -3.46
C TYR A 70 4.99 -0.94 -2.13
N TRP A 71 5.97 -1.01 -1.22
CA TRP A 71 5.77 -1.68 0.06
C TRP A 71 4.72 -0.98 0.92
N CYS A 72 4.69 0.35 0.94
CA CYS A 72 3.68 1.09 1.69
C CYS A 72 2.25 0.79 1.19
N SER A 73 2.04 0.71 -0.13
CA SER A 73 0.75 0.32 -0.71
C SER A 73 0.44 -1.17 -0.50
N ALA A 74 1.42 -2.06 -0.73
CA ALA A 74 1.23 -3.51 -0.59
C ALA A 74 0.85 -3.93 0.84
N PHE A 75 1.49 -3.31 1.85
CA PHE A 75 1.13 -3.46 3.26
C PHE A 75 -0.11 -2.66 3.68
N LYS A 76 -0.74 -1.92 2.75
CA LYS A 76 -1.96 -1.13 2.96
C LYS A 76 -1.79 -0.01 3.98
N VAL A 77 -0.57 0.47 4.17
CA VAL A 77 -0.26 1.67 4.98
C VAL A 77 -0.61 2.94 4.20
N LEU A 78 -0.46 2.88 2.88
CA LEU A 78 -1.02 3.84 1.94
C LEU A 78 -2.16 3.18 1.18
N GLU A 79 -3.10 3.99 0.71
CA GLU A 79 -4.12 3.54 -0.21
C GLU A 79 -3.48 2.99 -1.49
N ASN A 80 -4.12 1.96 -2.05
CA ASN A 80 -3.66 1.38 -3.30
C ASN A 80 -3.91 2.38 -4.46
N ASP A 81 -3.01 2.34 -5.44
CA ASP A 81 -3.17 3.08 -6.67
C ASP A 81 -4.47 2.63 -7.38
N THR A 82 -5.53 3.41 -7.27
CA THR A 82 -6.77 3.14 -8.01
C THR A 82 -6.56 3.41 -9.51
N PRO A 83 -7.36 2.81 -10.42
CA PRO A 83 -7.23 3.04 -11.86
C PRO A 83 -7.36 4.52 -12.30
N ASP A 84 -7.86 5.39 -11.42
CA ASP A 84 -7.88 6.83 -11.66
C ASP A 84 -6.43 7.38 -11.68
N ALA A 85 -6.01 7.85 -12.86
CA ALA A 85 -4.69 8.43 -13.09
C ALA A 85 -4.31 9.55 -12.11
N ARG A 86 -5.29 10.29 -11.56
CA ARG A 86 -5.03 11.32 -10.54
C ARG A 86 -4.72 10.74 -9.17
N ARG A 87 -5.30 9.58 -8.83
CA ARG A 87 -5.01 8.86 -7.58
C ARG A 87 -3.73 8.04 -7.68
N LEU A 88 -3.39 7.54 -8.87
CA LEU A 88 -2.06 7.01 -9.20
C LEU A 88 -0.94 8.05 -8.98
N ALA A 89 -1.25 9.35 -8.95
CA ALA A 89 -0.26 10.36 -8.63
C ALA A 89 -0.04 10.53 -7.12
N ASN A 90 -1.08 10.32 -6.31
CA ASN A 90 -1.11 10.73 -4.91
C ASN A 90 -1.06 9.53 -3.94
N ALA A 91 0.03 9.44 -3.19
CA ALA A 91 0.14 8.57 -2.02
C ALA A 91 -0.76 9.08 -0.88
N SER A 92 -2.00 8.59 -0.85
CA SER A 92 -2.95 8.89 0.23
C SER A 92 -2.73 7.91 1.39
N LEU A 93 -2.83 8.42 2.61
CA LEU A 93 -2.74 7.57 3.81
C LEU A 93 -3.99 6.72 3.93
N SER A 94 -3.84 5.46 4.37
CA SER A 94 -4.99 4.63 4.71
C SER A 94 -5.37 4.77 6.18
N ASP A 95 -6.60 4.39 6.52
CA ASP A 95 -7.05 4.31 7.92
C ASP A 95 -6.17 3.37 8.77
N PHE A 96 -5.65 2.30 8.15
CA PHE A 96 -4.74 1.37 8.81
C PHE A 96 -3.37 2.01 9.06
N GLY A 97 -2.83 2.73 8.06
CA GLY A 97 -1.56 3.44 8.18
C GLY A 97 -1.61 4.51 9.27
N GLU A 98 -2.68 5.31 9.32
CA GLU A 98 -2.86 6.34 10.36
C GLU A 98 -2.96 5.72 11.76
N LYS A 99 -3.69 4.61 11.92
CA LYS A 99 -3.79 3.93 13.22
C LYS A 99 -2.46 3.33 13.68
N LEU A 100 -1.67 2.80 12.76
CA LEU A 100 -0.43 2.10 13.09
C LEU A 100 0.74 3.07 13.29
N LEU A 101 1.01 3.95 12.31
CA LEU A 101 2.28 4.67 12.16
C LEU A 101 2.22 6.17 12.44
N ALA A 102 1.04 6.74 12.69
CA ALA A 102 0.94 8.15 13.08
C ALA A 102 1.60 8.41 14.44
N GLU A 103 1.80 9.69 14.75
CA GLU A 103 2.21 10.11 16.09
C GLU A 103 1.17 9.62 17.11
N ASN A 104 1.63 8.89 18.14
CA ASN A 104 0.79 8.17 19.11
C ASN A 104 -0.13 7.09 18.48
N GLY A 105 0.23 6.57 17.31
CA GLY A 105 -0.37 5.36 16.74
C GLY A 105 -0.08 4.11 17.58
N TRP A 106 -0.61 2.97 17.17
CA TRP A 106 -0.43 1.70 17.86
C TRP A 106 1.03 1.31 18.03
N ASP A 107 1.87 1.58 17.03
CA ASP A 107 3.30 1.30 17.05
C ASP A 107 4.01 2.13 15.96
N GLU A 108 4.30 3.39 16.30
CA GLU A 108 4.84 4.39 15.37
C GLU A 108 6.12 3.92 14.64
N PHE A 109 6.97 3.16 15.32
CA PHE A 109 8.29 2.76 14.82
C PHE A 109 8.40 1.27 14.48
N LEU A 110 7.32 0.51 14.60
CA LEU A 110 7.28 -0.94 14.37
C LEU A 110 8.26 -1.70 15.27
N GLU A 111 8.30 -1.33 16.54
CA GLU A 111 9.18 -1.95 17.55
C GLU A 111 8.60 -3.24 18.13
N ASP A 112 7.28 -3.41 18.08
CA ASP A 112 6.60 -4.63 18.54
C ASP A 112 6.53 -5.68 17.41
N PRO A 113 7.04 -6.92 17.62
CA PRO A 113 6.88 -8.02 16.67
C PRO A 113 5.42 -8.31 16.29
N ALA A 114 4.44 -8.03 17.15
CA ALA A 114 3.02 -8.16 16.84
C ALA A 114 2.59 -7.25 15.67
N SER A 115 3.16 -6.05 15.58
CA SER A 115 2.93 -5.12 14.45
C SER A 115 3.43 -5.69 13.13
N LEU A 116 4.54 -6.44 13.16
CA LEU A 116 5.07 -7.12 11.96
C LEU A 116 4.13 -8.25 11.49
N TRP A 117 3.56 -9.02 12.42
CA TRP A 117 2.54 -10.03 12.10
C TRP A 117 1.28 -9.40 11.53
N LEU A 118 0.83 -8.27 12.11
CA LEU A 118 -0.32 -7.52 11.60
C LEU A 118 -0.07 -6.96 10.19
N LEU A 119 1.15 -6.47 9.92
CA LEU A 119 1.56 -6.06 8.57
C LEU A 119 1.56 -7.24 7.61
N HIS A 120 2.13 -8.39 8.00
CA HIS A 120 2.12 -9.59 7.16
C HIS A 120 0.70 -10.04 6.82
N TRP A 121 -0.22 -10.05 7.79
CA TRP A 121 -1.63 -10.31 7.55
C TRP A 121 -2.25 -9.30 6.57
N ASN A 122 -1.97 -8.00 6.74
CA ASN A 122 -2.46 -6.98 5.83
C ASN A 122 -1.89 -7.12 4.42
N LEU A 123 -0.64 -7.57 4.23
CA LEU A 123 -0.05 -7.81 2.92
C LEU A 123 -0.91 -8.77 2.09
N LEU A 124 -1.34 -9.88 2.71
CA LEU A 124 -2.08 -10.96 2.03
C LEU A 124 -3.58 -10.72 1.94
N LYS A 125 -4.12 -9.77 2.72
CA LYS A 125 -5.53 -9.38 2.66
C LYS A 125 -5.93 -8.92 1.23
N PRO A 126 -7.07 -9.37 0.69
CA PRO A 126 -7.57 -8.88 -0.59
C PRO A 126 -7.80 -7.35 -0.64
N THR A 127 -7.50 -6.67 -1.74
CA THR A 127 -6.72 -7.18 -2.89
C THR A 127 -5.23 -7.22 -2.57
N CYS A 128 -4.59 -8.35 -2.84
CA CYS A 128 -3.16 -8.56 -2.64
C CYS A 128 -2.36 -8.09 -3.87
N GLU A 129 -1.35 -7.21 -3.65
CA GLU A 129 -0.41 -6.72 -4.68
C GLU A 129 0.92 -7.48 -4.70
N ALA A 130 1.05 -8.48 -3.83
CA ALA A 130 2.24 -9.29 -3.63
C ALA A 130 1.96 -10.73 -4.09
N ALA A 131 1.67 -10.90 -5.39
CA ALA A 131 1.18 -12.17 -5.94
C ALA A 131 2.09 -13.38 -5.63
N ALA A 132 3.40 -13.18 -5.56
CA ALA A 132 4.35 -14.24 -5.23
C ALA A 132 4.33 -14.68 -3.74
N TRP A 133 3.62 -13.94 -2.88
CA TRP A 133 3.48 -14.23 -1.45
C TRP A 133 2.10 -14.78 -1.07
N TYR A 134 1.13 -14.76 -1.99
CA TYR A 134 -0.27 -15.11 -1.75
C TYR A 134 -0.52 -16.63 -1.77
#